data_AF-A0AA85B3Z8-F1
#
_entry.id   AF-A0AA85B3Z8-F1
#
_cell.length_a   1.000
_cell.length_b   1.000
_cell.length_c   1.000
_cell.angle_alpha   90.00
_cell.angle_beta   90.00
_cell.angle_gamma   90.00
#
_symmetry.space_group_name_H-M   'P 1'
#
loop_
_entity.id
_entity.type
_entity.pdbx_description
1 polymer ?
#
loop_
_entity_poly.entity_id
_entity_poly.type
_entity_poly.pdbx_seq_one_letter_code
_entity_poly.pdbx_strand_id
1 'polypeptide(L)'
;MILPAARILKQKPSIWVEINHAVAKYKPVNLGQGFPDILPKQHVLESLTMLGKPDVSPFLHQYTRSMGHPRLVNVLSKLYTSFLRCDRKLYGESGSLQVDSFGPDREIDPLKEVIITVGAYGSLFTAISALVNPD
;
A
#
# COMPACT_ATOMS: atom_id res chain seq x y z
N MET A 1 31.08 -8.42 20.80
CA MET A 1 30.75 -7.59 19.62
C MET A 1 29.57 -8.27 18.93
N ILE A 2 28.40 -7.64 18.85
CA ILE A 2 27.20 -8.27 18.28
C ILE A 2 27.25 -8.08 16.76
N LEU A 3 27.33 -9.18 16.00
CA LEU A 3 27.31 -9.15 14.54
C LEU A 3 25.85 -9.09 14.05
N PRO A 4 25.57 -8.39 12.92
CA PRO A 4 24.27 -8.43 12.28
C PRO A 4 23.87 -9.85 11.87
N ALA A 5 22.56 -10.11 11.79
CA ALA A 5 22.05 -11.37 11.28
C ALA A 5 22.48 -11.61 9.82
N ALA A 6 22.75 -12.87 9.45
CA ALA A 6 23.26 -13.23 8.13
C ALA A 6 22.43 -12.68 6.96
N ARG A 7 21.08 -12.67 7.09
CA ARG A 7 20.13 -12.19 6.07
C ARG A 7 20.27 -10.69 5.72
N ILE A 8 20.94 -9.89 6.54
CA ILE A 8 21.17 -8.46 6.30
C ILE A 8 22.65 -8.09 6.22
N LEU A 9 23.57 -9.06 6.38
CA LEU A 9 24.99 -8.77 6.58
C LEU A 9 25.63 -8.03 5.40
N LYS A 10 25.15 -8.28 4.17
CA LYS A 10 25.64 -7.63 2.93
C LYS A 10 24.73 -6.52 2.42
N GLN A 11 23.67 -6.17 3.16
CA GLN A 11 22.74 -5.15 2.72
C GLN A 11 23.41 -3.77 2.79
N LYS A 12 23.46 -3.07 1.65
CA LYS A 12 23.98 -1.72 1.56
C LYS A 12 22.88 -0.69 1.84
N PRO A 13 23.23 0.54 2.27
CA PRO A 13 22.28 1.65 2.32
C PRO A 13 21.58 1.84 0.97
N SER A 14 20.33 2.29 1.01
CA SER A 14 19.61 2.66 -0.21
C SER A 14 20.23 3.90 -0.85
N ILE A 15 20.21 3.95 -2.18
CA ILE A 15 20.65 5.12 -2.96
C ILE A 15 19.95 6.42 -2.52
N TRP A 16 18.73 6.32 -1.99
CA TRP A 16 17.99 7.47 -1.47
C TRP A 16 18.71 8.19 -0.32
N VAL A 17 19.50 7.47 0.48
CA VAL A 17 20.31 8.06 1.56
C VAL A 17 21.38 8.98 0.99
N GLU A 18 22.07 8.52 -0.04
CA GLU A 18 23.13 9.28 -0.71
C GLU A 18 22.55 10.51 -1.45
N ILE A 19 21.44 10.32 -2.17
CA ILE A 19 20.73 11.41 -2.85
C ILE A 19 20.27 12.47 -1.83
N ASN A 20 19.71 12.07 -0.69
CA ASN A 20 19.26 13.01 0.35
C ASN A 20 20.42 13.83 0.92
N HIS A 21 21.58 13.21 1.16
CA HIS A 21 22.78 13.94 1.59
C HIS A 21 23.24 14.95 0.54
N ALA A 22 23.21 14.59 -0.74
CA ALA A 22 23.58 15.50 -1.83
C ALA A 22 22.60 16.67 -1.95
N VAL A 23 21.28 16.40 -1.90
CA VAL A 23 20.24 17.43 -1.96
C VAL A 23 20.37 18.41 -0.79
N ALA A 24 20.58 17.91 0.43
CA ALA A 24 20.75 18.76 1.61
C ALA A 24 22.00 19.64 1.52
N LYS A 25 23.10 19.11 0.96
CA LYS A 25 24.38 19.82 0.81
C LYS A 25 24.33 20.90 -0.27
N TYR A 26 23.85 20.54 -1.46
CA TYR A 26 23.95 21.41 -2.65
C TYR A 26 22.68 22.23 -2.91
N LYS A 27 21.56 21.92 -2.23
CA LYS A 27 20.26 22.60 -2.36
C LYS A 27 19.81 22.81 -3.81
N PRO A 28 19.86 21.77 -4.67
CA PRO A 28 19.43 21.90 -6.06
C PRO A 28 17.91 22.08 -6.14
N VAL A 29 17.42 22.50 -7.31
CA VAL A 29 16.02 22.23 -7.70
C VAL A 29 15.86 20.70 -7.77
N ASN A 30 15.10 20.14 -6.84
CA ASN A 30 15.03 18.69 -6.67
C ASN A 30 13.93 18.08 -7.53
N LEU A 31 14.31 17.52 -8.68
CA LEU A 31 13.45 16.73 -9.56
C LEU A 31 13.76 15.22 -9.49
N GLY A 32 14.53 14.79 -8.48
CA GLY A 32 15.02 13.42 -8.38
C GLY A 32 14.05 12.48 -7.67
N GLN A 33 13.61 12.85 -6.47
CA GLN A 33 12.65 12.06 -5.71
C GLN A 33 11.22 12.49 -6.02
N GLY A 34 10.33 11.51 -6.22
CA GLY A 34 8.91 11.74 -6.53
C GLY A 34 8.08 12.12 -5.31
N PHE A 35 8.43 13.22 -4.62
CA PHE A 35 7.53 13.87 -3.67
C PHE A 35 6.85 15.06 -4.35
N PRO A 36 5.50 15.13 -4.37
CA PRO A 36 4.80 16.28 -4.93
C PRO A 36 5.11 17.55 -4.14
N ASP A 37 5.33 18.66 -4.85
CA ASP A 37 5.40 20.03 -4.29
C ASP A 37 4.03 20.76 -4.34
N ILE A 38 3.00 20.05 -4.79
CA ILE A 38 1.61 20.52 -4.81
C ILE A 38 0.82 20.00 -3.61
N LEU A 39 -0.17 20.77 -3.17
CA LEU A 39 -1.09 20.33 -2.12
C LEU A 39 -1.95 19.15 -2.60
N PRO A 40 -2.25 18.18 -1.71
CA PRO A 40 -3.24 17.14 -2.01
C PRO A 40 -4.63 17.77 -2.14
N LYS A 41 -5.59 16.99 -2.62
CA LYS A 41 -6.99 17.45 -2.73
C LYS A 41 -7.54 17.87 -1.36
N GLN A 42 -8.28 18.97 -1.34
CA GLN A 42 -8.82 19.62 -0.13
C GLN A 42 -9.52 18.65 0.84
N HIS A 43 -10.38 17.77 0.33
CA HIS A 43 -11.12 16.80 1.16
C HIS A 43 -10.21 15.84 1.96
N VAL A 44 -8.98 15.58 1.49
CA VAL A 44 -8.00 14.75 2.19
C VAL A 44 -7.49 15.50 3.43
N LEU A 45 -7.15 16.77 3.27
CA LEU A 45 -6.68 17.63 4.37
C LEU A 45 -7.79 17.83 5.41
N GLU A 46 -9.02 18.04 4.96
CA GLU A 46 -10.20 18.18 5.82
C GLU A 46 -10.49 16.91 6.63
N SER A 47 -10.41 15.74 5.98
CA SER A 47 -10.60 14.44 6.65
C SER A 47 -9.53 14.22 7.73
N LEU A 48 -8.29 14.60 7.48
CA LEU A 48 -7.22 14.51 8.47
C LEU A 48 -7.40 15.53 9.60
N THR A 49 -7.79 16.76 9.28
CA THR A 49 -8.05 17.84 10.25
C THR A 49 -9.18 17.48 11.20
N MET A 50 -10.22 16.80 10.70
CA MET A 50 -11.33 16.31 11.51
C MET A 50 -10.86 15.39 12.65
N LEU A 51 -9.78 14.64 12.44
CA LEU A 51 -9.22 13.76 13.47
C LEU A 51 -8.57 14.52 14.63
N GLY A 52 -8.23 15.81 14.46
CA GLY A 52 -7.66 16.63 15.53
C GLY A 52 -8.71 17.35 16.39
N LYS A 53 -10.00 17.24 16.06
CA LYS A 53 -11.06 17.95 16.78
C LYS A 53 -11.38 17.30 18.13
N PRO A 54 -11.75 18.08 19.17
CA PRO A 54 -12.00 17.55 20.52
C PRO A 54 -13.23 16.63 20.60
N ASP A 55 -14.15 16.72 19.64
CA ASP A 55 -15.38 15.91 19.54
C ASP A 55 -15.20 14.62 18.72
N VAL A 56 -14.00 14.36 18.20
CA VAL A 56 -13.72 13.12 17.46
C VAL A 56 -13.88 11.89 18.37
N SER A 57 -14.40 10.80 17.81
CA SER A 57 -14.49 9.54 18.54
C SER A 57 -13.10 9.10 19.01
N PRO A 58 -12.90 8.84 20.32
CA PRO A 58 -11.59 8.45 20.85
C PRO A 58 -11.07 7.14 20.22
N PHE A 59 -11.97 6.29 19.73
CA PHE A 59 -11.62 5.04 19.04
C PHE A 59 -10.85 5.24 17.74
N LEU A 60 -10.93 6.41 17.11
CA LEU A 60 -10.16 6.73 15.89
C LEU A 60 -8.66 6.98 16.17
N HIS A 61 -8.28 7.10 17.45
CA HIS A 61 -6.88 7.20 17.89
C HIS A 61 -6.36 5.92 18.53
N GLN A 62 -7.19 4.88 18.62
CA GLN A 62 -6.82 3.60 19.21
C GLN A 62 -6.55 2.56 18.11
N TYR A 63 -6.12 1.37 18.53
CA TYR A 63 -5.92 0.26 17.62
C TYR A 63 -7.19 -0.07 16.83
N THR A 64 -6.99 -0.43 15.57
CA THR A 64 -8.02 -0.97 14.69
C THR A 64 -7.67 -2.41 14.30
N ARG A 65 -8.49 -3.05 13.48
CA ARG A 65 -8.24 -4.41 12.96
C ARG A 65 -6.85 -4.49 12.32
N SER A 66 -6.08 -5.51 12.69
CA SER A 66 -4.68 -5.70 12.29
C SER A 66 -4.44 -5.70 10.78
N MET A 67 -5.28 -6.40 10.02
CA MET A 67 -5.18 -6.46 8.56
C MET A 67 -5.82 -5.26 7.84
N GLY A 68 -6.22 -4.22 8.58
CA GLY A 68 -6.75 -2.98 8.03
C GLY A 68 -8.07 -2.54 8.64
N HIS A 69 -8.21 -1.22 8.77
CA HIS A 69 -9.42 -0.59 9.31
C HIS A 69 -10.67 -1.01 8.51
N PRO A 70 -11.77 -1.47 9.15
CA PRO A 70 -12.96 -1.98 8.46
C PRO A 70 -13.52 -1.02 7.40
N ARG A 71 -13.60 0.27 7.70
CA ARG A 71 -14.05 1.30 6.72
C ARG A 71 -13.16 1.36 5.48
N LEU A 72 -11.84 1.21 5.64
CA LEU A 72 -10.89 1.34 4.54
C LEU A 72 -10.93 0.11 3.63
N VAL A 73 -10.86 -1.10 4.20
CA VAL A 73 -10.87 -2.34 3.42
C VAL A 73 -12.16 -2.51 2.61
N ASN A 74 -13.31 -2.10 3.16
CA ASN A 74 -14.59 -2.10 2.44
C ASN A 74 -14.60 -1.12 1.26
N VAL A 75 -14.02 0.07 1.41
CA VAL A 75 -13.92 1.04 0.31
C VAL A 75 -12.98 0.54 -0.78
N LEU A 76 -11.84 -0.04 -0.41
CA LEU A 76 -10.88 -0.58 -1.37
C LEU A 76 -11.44 -1.79 -2.12
N SER A 77 -12.12 -2.71 -1.43
CA SER A 77 -12.82 -3.83 -2.06
C SER A 77 -13.78 -3.32 -3.14
N LYS A 78 -14.67 -2.38 -2.80
CA LYS A 78 -15.61 -1.79 -3.76
C LYS A 78 -14.93 -1.08 -4.94
N LEU A 79 -13.86 -0.32 -4.66
CA LEU A 79 -13.12 0.41 -5.68
C LEU A 79 -12.39 -0.54 -6.65
N TYR A 80 -11.70 -1.55 -6.13
CA TYR A 80 -10.92 -2.46 -6.96
C TYR A 80 -11.78 -3.53 -7.63
N THR A 81 -12.91 -3.94 -7.05
CA THR A 81 -13.90 -4.80 -7.71
C THR A 81 -14.21 -4.25 -9.12
N SER A 82 -14.52 -2.95 -9.24
CA SER A 82 -14.91 -2.39 -10.54
C SER A 82 -13.79 -2.41 -11.58
N PHE A 83 -12.53 -2.34 -11.15
CA PHE A 83 -11.35 -2.43 -12.02
C PHE A 83 -10.98 -3.87 -12.41
N LEU A 84 -11.33 -4.87 -11.59
CA LEU A 84 -10.95 -6.27 -11.79
C LEU A 84 -12.03 -7.12 -12.48
N ARG A 85 -13.21 -6.57 -12.73
CA ARG A 85 -14.25 -7.25 -13.53
C ARG A 85 -13.85 -7.24 -15.00
N CYS A 86 -13.75 -8.41 -15.61
CA CYS A 86 -13.60 -8.53 -17.06
C CYS A 86 -14.89 -8.14 -17.76
N ASP A 87 -14.77 -7.29 -18.77
CA ASP A 87 -15.78 -7.15 -19.80
C ASP A 87 -15.72 -8.36 -20.72
N ARG A 88 -16.76 -9.20 -20.70
CA ARG A 88 -16.84 -10.39 -21.56
C ARG A 88 -16.74 -10.07 -23.06
N LYS A 89 -16.94 -8.81 -23.47
CA LYS A 89 -16.75 -8.34 -24.85
C LYS A 89 -15.28 -8.05 -25.19
N LEU A 90 -14.44 -7.79 -24.20
CA LEU A 90 -13.02 -7.44 -24.38
C LEU A 90 -12.08 -8.62 -24.10
N TYR A 91 -12.51 -9.59 -23.29
CA TYR A 91 -11.67 -10.72 -22.85
C TYR A 91 -12.18 -12.06 -23.40
N GLY A 92 -11.25 -12.92 -23.81
CA GLY A 92 -11.55 -14.28 -24.31
C GLY A 92 -11.84 -15.28 -23.18
N GLU A 93 -12.54 -16.36 -23.51
CA GLU A 93 -12.84 -17.43 -22.55
C GLU A 93 -11.59 -18.29 -22.31
N SER A 94 -11.15 -18.39 -21.05
CA SER A 94 -10.07 -19.28 -20.64
C SER A 94 -10.68 -20.55 -20.05
N GLY A 95 -10.81 -21.59 -20.86
CA GLY A 95 -11.59 -22.81 -20.56
C GLY A 95 -11.51 -23.31 -19.11
N SER A 96 -10.34 -23.77 -18.65
CA SER A 96 -10.20 -24.51 -17.38
C SER A 96 -9.91 -23.65 -16.14
N LEU A 97 -9.98 -22.31 -16.22
CA LEU A 97 -9.82 -21.47 -15.03
C LEU A 97 -11.13 -21.52 -14.22
N GLN A 98 -11.16 -22.37 -13.20
CA GLN A 98 -12.27 -22.53 -12.28
C GLN A 98 -12.06 -21.65 -11.05
N VAL A 99 -13.06 -20.79 -10.81
CA VAL A 99 -13.32 -19.96 -9.62
C VAL A 99 -12.28 -18.85 -9.38
N ASP A 100 -12.75 -17.62 -9.18
CA ASP A 100 -11.98 -16.39 -8.84
C ASP A 100 -11.29 -15.62 -9.98
N SER A 101 -11.31 -16.13 -11.21
CA SER A 101 -10.66 -15.49 -12.37
C SER A 101 -11.51 -14.35 -12.94
N PHE A 102 -11.27 -13.10 -12.49
CA PHE A 102 -11.67 -11.82 -13.13
C PHE A 102 -13.07 -11.76 -13.77
N GLY A 103 -14.04 -12.58 -13.34
CA GLY A 103 -15.33 -12.70 -14.01
C GLY A 103 -16.15 -11.41 -13.99
N PRO A 104 -17.19 -11.29 -14.81
CA PRO A 104 -18.06 -10.11 -14.80
C PRO A 104 -18.72 -9.89 -13.43
N ASP A 105 -18.97 -10.96 -12.69
CA ASP A 105 -19.59 -10.94 -11.36
C ASP A 105 -18.56 -10.99 -10.22
N ARG A 106 -17.26 -10.85 -10.52
CA ARG A 106 -16.18 -10.89 -9.53
C ARG A 106 -16.38 -9.77 -8.50
N GLU A 107 -16.24 -10.12 -7.21
CA GLU A 107 -16.33 -9.22 -6.06
C GLU A 107 -15.18 -9.49 -5.09
N ILE A 108 -14.46 -8.44 -4.67
CA ILE A 108 -13.32 -8.58 -3.74
C ILE A 108 -13.85 -8.72 -2.32
N ASP A 109 -13.51 -9.80 -1.61
CA ASP A 109 -13.82 -9.95 -0.19
C ASP A 109 -12.92 -9.00 0.63
N PRO A 110 -13.48 -7.97 1.30
CA PRO A 110 -12.68 -6.98 2.03
C PRO A 110 -11.92 -7.56 3.23
N LEU A 111 -12.31 -8.73 3.74
CA LEU A 111 -11.70 -9.34 4.92
C LEU A 111 -10.68 -10.43 4.56
N LYS A 112 -10.83 -11.07 3.40
CA LYS A 112 -9.96 -12.17 2.95
C LYS A 112 -8.96 -11.79 1.88
N GLU A 113 -9.29 -10.81 1.04
CA GLU A 113 -8.51 -10.49 -0.17
C GLU A 113 -7.89 -9.08 -0.12
N VAL A 114 -8.11 -8.34 0.97
CA VAL A 114 -7.53 -7.01 1.19
C VAL A 114 -6.75 -6.98 2.50
N ILE A 115 -5.47 -6.60 2.41
CA ILE A 115 -4.60 -6.36 3.56
C ILE A 115 -4.01 -4.96 3.43
N ILE A 116 -4.12 -4.17 4.50
CA ILE A 116 -3.49 -2.85 4.58
C ILE A 116 -2.08 -2.98 5.15
N THR A 117 -1.10 -2.39 4.47
CA THR A 117 0.30 -2.34 4.89
C THR A 117 0.79 -0.90 5.00
N VAL A 118 1.98 -0.71 5.56
CA VAL A 118 2.65 0.61 5.62
C VAL A 118 3.19 0.95 4.23
N GLY A 119 2.33 1.54 3.41
CA GLY A 119 2.59 1.86 2.02
C GLY A 119 2.82 0.61 1.14
N ALA A 120 3.05 0.87 -0.16
CA ALA A 120 3.36 -0.18 -1.14
C ALA A 120 4.68 -0.91 -0.82
N TYR A 121 5.63 -0.21 -0.18
CA TYR A 121 6.89 -0.82 0.28
C TYR A 121 6.64 -1.94 1.29
N GLY A 122 5.72 -1.71 2.24
CA GLY A 122 5.27 -2.74 3.17
C GLY A 122 4.56 -3.90 2.47
N SER A 123 3.76 -3.64 1.42
CA SER A 123 3.10 -4.69 0.64
C SER A 123 4.11 -5.62 -0.02
N LEU A 124 5.14 -5.04 -0.67
CA LEU A 124 6.23 -5.81 -1.29
C LEU A 124 6.98 -6.64 -0.26
N PHE A 125 7.35 -6.03 0.87
CA PHE A 125 8.03 -6.72 1.95
C PHE A 125 7.22 -7.90 2.48
N THR A 126 5.92 -7.71 2.74
CA THR A 126 5.02 -8.76 3.22
C THR A 126 4.90 -9.89 2.20
N ALA A 127 4.66 -9.57 0.92
CA ALA A 127 4.51 -10.57 -0.13
C ALA A 127 5.78 -11.40 -0.31
N ILE A 128 6.94 -10.76 -0.43
CA ILE A 128 8.23 -11.44 -0.61
C ILE A 128 8.54 -12.32 0.61
N SER A 129 8.39 -11.77 1.82
CA SER A 129 8.73 -12.50 3.06
C SER A 129 7.81 -13.69 3.31
N ALA A 130 6.57 -13.67 2.81
CA ALA A 130 5.60 -14.74 3.01
C ALA A 130 5.62 -15.80 1.91
N LEU A 131 5.99 -15.43 0.69
CA LEU A 131 5.84 -16.28 -0.51
C LEU A 131 7.15 -16.74 -1.13
N VAL A 132 8.29 -16.18 -0.71
CA VAL A 132 9.62 -16.55 -1.22
C VAL A 132 10.41 -17.25 -0.10
N ASN A 133 10.70 -18.53 -0.30
CA ASN A 133 11.58 -19.28 0.59
C ASN A 133 13.04 -19.20 0.09
N PRO A 134 14.03 -19.29 0.99
CA PRO A 134 15.39 -19.57 0.57
C PRO A 134 15.45 -20.97 -0.07
N ASP A 135 16.31 -21.13 -1.07
CA ASP A 135 16.69 -22.44 -1.60
C ASP A 135 17.42 -23.29 -0.54
#